data_AF-A0A955AZS5-F1
#
_entry.id   AF-A0A955AZS5-F1
#
_cell.length_a   1.000
_cell.length_b   1.000
_cell.length_c   1.000
_cell.angle_alpha   90.00
_cell.angle_beta   90.00
_cell.angle_gamma   90.00
#
_symmetry.space_group_name_H-M   'P 1'
#
loop_
_entity.id
_entity.type
_entity.pdbx_description
1 polymer ?
#
loop_
_entity_poly.entity_id
_entity_poly.type
_entity_poly.pdbx_seq_one_letter_code
_entity_poly.pdbx_strand_id
1 'polypeptide(L)'
;SPIGRTPRSNPGTYIKVFDDIRALFTQLPDSKRRGFKPGRFSFNVMGGRCEACEGNGSNRLEMDFLADVWVTCPVCEGHRYNRETLQVRYKDRSIADVLEMDVQQALELFENVPNIQHKLQTLHDVGLDYLKLGQPSPTLSGGEAQRIKLARELVKKSTGRTLYLLDEPTTGLHFADIQLLLKVLHDFVELGNTVLVVEHNLDVIKTADWLIDLGPEGGSGGGEIVACGTPETLTEIESSYTGQALAKVLQRESTGSSKKTKSPRHGKPTKSRSNGKVHLAKQITVQNAHQHNLKGVDVTIDRDKMTVFCGPSGSGKSSLAMDTIYAEGQRRYVESLSSYARQFVSQMQKPAVDHIDGLSPAIAIEQKNLGHTPRSTVGTVTEIYDYLRILMARLGTPHCPRCDVPVGTQTADQVIDKIMQHDDGTRMMLAAPNEISVGEKYETYWEELRGGGYARVRIDG
;
A
#
# COMPACT_ATOMS: atom_id res chain seq x y z
N SER A 1 3.31 1.50 -10.26
CA SER A 1 4.37 0.85 -9.44
C SER A 1 4.25 1.18 -7.96
N PRO A 2 4.31 0.20 -7.04
CA PRO A 2 4.28 0.45 -5.59
C PRO A 2 5.51 1.25 -5.12
N ILE A 3 5.35 2.05 -4.07
CA ILE A 3 6.43 2.85 -3.44
C ILE A 3 7.58 1.97 -2.98
N GLY A 4 7.26 0.77 -2.49
CA GLY A 4 8.21 -0.27 -2.15
C GLY A 4 7.48 -1.59 -1.89
N ARG A 5 8.20 -2.71 -2.08
CA ARG A 5 7.66 -4.06 -1.89
C ARG A 5 7.95 -4.65 -0.51
N THR A 6 8.68 -3.92 0.34
CA THR A 6 9.12 -4.39 1.67
C THR A 6 8.69 -3.43 2.77
N PRO A 7 8.56 -3.89 4.04
CA PRO A 7 8.26 -3.03 5.19
C PRO A 7 9.33 -1.96 5.51
N ARG A 8 10.50 -2.06 4.88
CA ARG A 8 11.58 -1.06 4.98
C ARG A 8 11.25 0.23 4.25
N SER A 9 10.39 0.16 3.23
CA SER A 9 9.86 1.33 2.56
C SER A 9 8.65 1.84 3.32
N ASN A 10 8.61 3.14 3.59
CA ASN A 10 7.51 3.83 4.27
C ASN A 10 7.46 5.30 3.80
N PRO A 11 6.41 6.07 4.13
CA PRO A 11 6.31 7.47 3.74
C PRO A 11 7.58 8.27 4.10
N GLY A 12 8.07 8.11 5.34
CA GLY A 12 9.21 8.87 5.85
C GLY A 12 10.52 8.64 5.07
N THR A 13 10.79 7.39 4.69
CA THR A 13 11.97 7.03 3.87
C THR A 13 11.80 7.42 2.42
N TYR A 14 10.58 7.37 1.88
CA TYR A 14 10.33 7.68 0.48
C TYR A 14 10.51 9.16 0.17
N ILE A 15 9.96 10.06 1.00
CA ILE A 15 10.15 11.51 0.84
C ILE A 15 11.46 12.02 1.43
N LYS A 16 12.31 11.11 1.92
CA LYS A 16 13.64 11.42 2.49
C LYS A 16 13.61 12.34 3.72
N VAL A 17 12.47 12.42 4.43
CA VAL A 17 12.41 13.14 5.72
C VAL A 17 13.08 12.32 6.83
N PHE A 18 13.06 10.99 6.72
CA PHE A 18 13.67 10.13 7.72
C PHE A 18 15.20 10.30 7.80
N ASP A 19 15.85 10.69 6.71
CA ASP A 19 17.29 10.97 6.71
C ASP A 19 17.62 12.19 7.58
N ASP A 20 16.79 13.24 7.52
CA ASP A 20 16.94 14.44 8.34
C ASP A 20 16.60 14.18 9.81
N ILE A 21 15.56 13.38 10.07
CA ILE A 21 15.21 12.93 11.43
C ILE A 21 16.39 12.16 12.04
N ARG A 22 16.99 11.21 11.31
CA ARG A 22 18.18 10.50 11.80
C ARG A 22 19.36 11.44 12.09
N ALA A 23 19.57 12.44 11.23
CA ALA A 23 20.62 13.45 11.44
C ALA A 23 20.34 14.35 12.65
N LEU A 24 19.07 14.63 12.98
CA LEU A 24 18.70 15.34 14.20
C LEU A 24 18.99 14.49 15.45
N PHE A 25 18.62 13.21 15.42
CA PHE A 25 18.82 12.31 16.56
C PHE A 25 20.30 12.13 16.94
N THR A 26 21.24 12.26 16.01
CA THR A 26 22.68 12.21 16.34
C THR A 26 23.19 13.48 17.05
N GLN A 27 22.48 14.60 16.91
CA GLN A 27 22.87 15.87 17.54
C GLN A 27 22.46 15.95 19.01
N LEU A 28 21.61 15.03 19.47
CA LEU A 28 21.13 14.96 20.85
C LEU A 28 22.27 14.70 21.85
N PRO A 29 22.19 15.23 23.09
CA PRO A 29 23.24 15.06 24.10
C PRO A 29 23.59 13.59 24.38
N ASP A 30 22.58 12.72 24.51
CA ASP A 30 22.77 11.30 24.77
C ASP A 30 23.47 10.59 23.61
N SER A 31 23.10 10.93 22.38
CA SER A 31 23.75 10.41 21.17
C SER A 31 25.20 10.84 21.07
N LYS A 32 25.50 12.12 21.35
CA LYS A 32 26.87 12.65 21.33
C LYS A 32 27.75 11.98 22.38
N ARG A 33 27.22 11.78 23.60
CA ARG A 33 27.94 11.11 24.69
C ARG A 33 28.28 9.65 24.33
N ARG A 34 27.36 8.96 23.63
CA ARG A 34 27.53 7.56 23.21
C ARG A 34 28.23 7.39 21.86
N GLY A 35 28.60 8.49 21.18
CA GLY A 35 29.24 8.43 19.85
C GLY A 35 28.33 7.91 18.73
N PHE A 36 27.01 8.02 18.87
CA PHE A 36 26.07 7.49 17.89
C PHE A 36 26.06 8.31 16.59
N LYS A 37 26.24 7.61 15.47
CA LYS A 37 26.22 8.15 14.10
C LYS A 37 24.84 7.90 13.44
N PRO A 38 24.53 8.51 12.29
CA PRO A 38 23.21 8.36 11.65
C PRO A 38 22.86 6.91 11.28
N GLY A 39 23.87 6.04 11.13
CA GLY A 39 23.70 4.60 10.93
C GLY A 39 23.03 3.91 12.12
N ARG A 40 23.30 4.33 13.37
CA ARG A 40 22.66 3.76 14.57
C ARG A 40 21.14 3.92 14.53
N PHE A 41 20.68 5.04 13.99
CA PHE A 41 19.26 5.38 13.85
C PHE A 41 18.62 4.87 12.56
N SER A 42 19.32 4.05 11.78
CA SER A 42 18.79 3.46 10.55
C SER A 42 18.40 2.00 10.79
N PHE A 43 17.14 1.65 10.57
CA PHE A 43 16.67 0.26 10.63
C PHE A 43 17.20 -0.60 9.47
N ASN A 44 17.84 -0.01 8.46
CA ASN A 44 18.37 -0.74 7.30
C ASN A 44 19.79 -1.28 7.49
N VAL A 45 20.52 -0.82 8.53
CA VAL A 45 21.94 -1.17 8.75
C VAL A 45 22.13 -1.78 10.13
N MET A 46 23.12 -2.66 10.26
CA MET A 46 23.49 -3.24 11.54
C MET A 46 23.95 -2.16 12.53
N GLY A 47 23.71 -2.41 13.81
CA GLY A 47 24.20 -1.58 14.91
C GLY A 47 23.08 -1.14 15.86
N GLY A 48 22.06 -0.44 15.35
CA GLY A 48 20.93 0.02 16.19
C GLY A 48 19.60 -0.65 15.89
N ARG A 49 19.47 -1.33 14.74
CA ARG A 49 18.27 -2.08 14.37
C ARG A 49 18.09 -3.32 15.26
N CYS A 50 16.87 -3.83 15.31
CA CYS A 50 16.60 -5.15 15.86
C CYS A 50 17.12 -6.23 14.90
N GLU A 51 18.10 -7.03 15.35
CA GLU A 51 18.67 -8.09 14.51
C GLU A 51 17.71 -9.28 14.32
N ALA A 52 16.81 -9.54 15.28
CA ALA A 52 15.85 -10.65 15.18
C ALA A 52 14.83 -10.50 14.03
N CYS A 53 14.60 -9.30 13.54
CA CYS A 53 13.77 -9.03 12.36
C CYS A 53 14.51 -8.24 11.28
N GLU A 54 15.83 -8.10 11.40
CA GLU A 54 16.68 -7.28 10.54
C GLU A 54 16.11 -5.85 10.28
N GLY A 55 15.55 -5.24 11.33
CA GLY A 55 14.94 -3.90 11.28
C GLY A 55 13.61 -3.79 10.52
N ASN A 56 13.00 -4.89 10.07
CA ASN A 56 11.70 -4.84 9.41
C ASN A 56 10.54 -4.53 10.38
N GLY A 57 10.72 -4.82 11.68
CA GLY A 57 9.63 -4.76 12.68
C GLY A 57 8.65 -5.93 12.60
N SER A 58 8.70 -6.71 11.53
CA SER A 58 7.88 -7.88 11.27
C SER A 58 8.70 -8.96 10.56
N ASN A 59 8.34 -10.22 10.80
CA ASN A 59 8.92 -11.37 10.13
C ASN A 59 7.95 -11.87 9.05
N ARG A 60 8.48 -12.23 7.88
CA ARG A 60 7.69 -12.79 6.78
C ARG A 60 7.46 -14.28 7.04
N LEU A 61 6.20 -14.70 7.06
CA LEU A 61 5.81 -16.12 7.06
C LEU A 61 5.39 -16.49 5.64
N GLU A 62 6.10 -17.45 5.08
CA GLU A 62 5.80 -17.99 3.75
C GLU A 62 4.60 -18.93 3.83
N MET A 63 3.62 -18.71 2.97
CA MET A 63 2.39 -19.49 2.86
C MET A 63 2.37 -20.16 1.49
N ASP A 64 1.96 -21.44 1.43
CA ASP A 64 2.12 -22.23 0.20
C ASP A 64 1.13 -21.82 -0.91
N PHE A 65 -0.07 -21.36 -0.53
CA PHE A 65 -1.16 -21.02 -1.47
C PHE A 65 -1.74 -19.61 -1.29
N LEU A 66 -1.49 -18.99 -0.14
CA LEU A 66 -1.93 -17.63 0.19
C LEU A 66 -0.78 -16.64 0.03
N ALA A 67 -1.10 -15.35 -0.02
CA ALA A 67 -0.08 -14.32 0.03
C ALA A 67 0.71 -14.40 1.35
N ASP A 68 2.04 -14.26 1.27
CA ASP A 68 2.93 -14.20 2.43
C ASP A 68 2.38 -13.23 3.49
N VAL A 69 2.40 -13.66 4.75
CA VAL A 69 1.90 -12.85 5.87
C VAL A 69 3.07 -12.25 6.62
N TRP A 70 3.02 -10.95 6.88
CA TRP A 70 3.98 -10.26 7.74
C TRP A 70 3.42 -10.22 9.16
N VAL A 71 4.18 -10.75 10.12
CA VAL A 71 3.73 -10.81 11.50
C VAL A 71 4.71 -10.08 12.41
N THR A 72 4.19 -9.27 13.33
CA THR A 72 4.98 -8.41 14.22
C THR A 72 6.07 -9.21 14.94
N CYS A 73 7.29 -8.65 14.95
CA CYS A 73 8.44 -9.25 15.59
C CYS A 73 8.21 -9.37 17.11
N PRO A 74 8.40 -10.55 17.72
CA PRO A 74 8.20 -10.72 19.17
C PRO A 74 9.30 -10.08 20.02
N VAL A 75 10.47 -9.76 19.42
CA VAL A 75 11.63 -9.23 20.16
C VAL A 75 11.57 -7.72 20.32
N CYS A 76 11.27 -7.00 19.22
CA CYS A 76 11.17 -5.54 19.26
C CYS A 76 9.72 -5.04 19.26
N GLU A 77 8.73 -5.93 19.23
CA GLU A 77 7.30 -5.59 19.22
C GLU A 77 6.91 -4.57 18.13
N GLY A 78 7.58 -4.63 16.97
CA GLY A 78 7.35 -3.70 15.87
C GLY A 78 8.22 -2.44 15.88
N HIS A 79 8.94 -2.13 16.96
CA HIS A 79 9.74 -0.91 17.11
C HIS A 79 10.97 -0.83 16.20
N ARG A 80 11.37 -1.92 15.53
CA ARG A 80 12.50 -2.00 14.56
C ARG A 80 13.90 -1.77 15.11
N TYR A 81 14.05 -1.28 16.33
CA TYR A 81 15.32 -0.92 16.96
C TYR A 81 15.58 -1.72 18.24
N ASN A 82 16.85 -1.78 18.65
CA ASN A 82 17.23 -2.30 19.96
C ASN A 82 16.98 -1.27 21.08
N ARG A 83 16.89 -1.75 22.32
CA ARG A 83 16.56 -0.94 23.51
C ARG A 83 17.51 0.24 23.70
N GLU A 84 18.82 0.02 23.51
CA GLU A 84 19.85 1.06 23.62
C GLU A 84 19.61 2.25 22.69
N THR A 85 19.13 1.99 21.46
CA THR A 85 18.82 3.06 20.48
C THR A 85 17.55 3.81 20.89
N LEU A 86 16.56 3.11 21.45
CA LEU A 86 15.30 3.69 21.90
C LEU A 86 15.42 4.55 23.17
N GLN A 87 16.53 4.46 23.90
CA GLN A 87 16.81 5.34 25.04
C GLN A 87 17.07 6.79 24.63
N VAL A 88 17.50 7.03 23.39
CA VAL A 88 17.71 8.39 22.88
C VAL A 88 16.35 9.00 22.52
N ARG A 89 16.01 10.13 23.14
CA ARG A 89 14.72 10.78 22.99
C ARG A 89 14.84 12.24 22.56
N TYR A 90 14.00 12.65 21.62
CA TYR A 90 13.75 14.04 21.25
C TYR A 90 12.36 14.42 21.77
N LYS A 91 12.25 15.42 22.66
CA LYS A 91 10.99 15.83 23.31
C LYS A 91 10.20 14.62 23.86
N ASP A 92 10.87 13.77 24.65
CA ASP A 92 10.33 12.53 25.24
C ASP A 92 9.88 11.43 24.26
N ARG A 93 10.27 11.54 22.98
CA ARG A 93 9.95 10.57 21.93
C ARG A 93 11.21 9.92 21.39
N SER A 94 11.25 8.59 21.40
CA SER A 94 12.29 7.80 20.73
C SER A 94 12.10 7.84 19.21
N ILE A 95 13.09 7.34 18.47
CA ILE A 95 12.97 7.28 17.01
C ILE A 95 11.86 6.34 16.53
N ALA A 96 11.55 5.28 17.29
CA ALA A 96 10.42 4.41 16.98
C ALA A 96 9.08 5.13 17.24
N ASP A 97 8.98 5.91 18.33
CA ASP A 97 7.79 6.71 18.62
C ASP A 97 7.51 7.70 17.49
N VAL A 98 8.56 8.35 16.96
CA VAL A 98 8.44 9.26 15.81
C VAL A 98 7.95 8.53 14.55
N LEU A 99 8.37 7.29 14.32
CA LEU A 99 7.89 6.50 13.18
C LEU A 99 6.43 6.05 13.36
N GLU A 100 5.94 5.93 14.59
CA GLU A 100 4.55 5.57 14.89
C GLU A 100 3.58 6.77 14.92
N MET A 101 4.11 7.99 14.80
CA MET A 101 3.30 9.22 14.69
C MET A 101 2.66 9.37 13.32
N ASP A 102 1.45 9.90 13.33
CA ASP A 102 0.77 10.38 12.13
C ASP A 102 1.46 11.67 11.63
N VAL A 103 1.34 11.97 10.34
CA VAL A 103 1.97 13.15 9.71
C VAL A 103 1.64 14.44 10.46
N GLN A 104 0.38 14.63 10.89
CA GLN A 104 -0.04 15.80 11.66
C GLN A 104 0.73 15.94 12.97
N GLN A 105 0.85 14.84 13.74
CA GLN A 105 1.56 14.83 15.02
C GLN A 105 3.06 15.11 14.83
N ALA A 106 3.65 14.54 13.77
CA ALA A 106 5.04 14.78 13.45
C ALA A 106 5.29 16.25 13.05
N LEU A 107 4.35 16.87 12.33
CA LEU A 107 4.44 18.27 11.90
C LEU A 107 4.47 19.22 13.11
N GLU A 108 3.62 18.96 14.11
CA GLU A 108 3.63 19.69 15.40
C GLU A 108 4.93 19.43 16.19
N LEU A 109 5.41 18.17 16.23
CA LEU A 109 6.64 17.84 16.95
C LEU A 109 7.86 18.58 16.38
N PHE A 110 7.93 18.71 15.05
CA PHE A 110 9.07 19.27 14.32
C PHE A 110 8.88 20.71 13.82
N GLU A 111 7.90 21.46 14.35
CA GLU A 111 7.65 22.88 14.00
C GLU A 111 8.92 23.74 14.02
N ASN A 112 9.82 23.51 15.00
CA ASN A 112 11.06 24.26 15.15
C ASN A 112 12.26 23.70 14.35
N VAL A 113 12.03 22.77 13.41
CA VAL A 113 13.06 22.17 12.56
C VAL A 113 12.68 22.34 11.09
N PRO A 114 13.00 23.49 10.46
CA PRO A 114 12.44 23.89 9.17
C PRO A 114 12.60 22.87 8.05
N ASN A 115 13.76 22.20 7.96
CA ASN A 115 14.00 21.20 6.91
C ASN A 115 13.07 19.98 7.03
N ILE A 116 12.79 19.53 8.26
CA ILE A 116 11.88 18.40 8.52
C ILE A 116 10.44 18.86 8.32
N GLN A 117 10.08 20.02 8.90
CA GLN A 117 8.76 20.61 8.80
C GLN A 117 8.33 20.80 7.33
N HIS A 118 9.19 21.37 6.48
CA HIS A 118 8.88 21.57 5.07
C HIS A 118 8.57 20.25 4.35
N LYS A 119 9.33 19.19 4.63
CA LYS A 119 9.08 17.86 4.04
C LYS A 119 7.78 17.25 4.55
N LEU A 120 7.46 17.41 5.84
CA LEU A 120 6.19 16.94 6.41
C LEU A 120 4.99 17.73 5.87
N GLN A 121 5.17 19.03 5.63
CA GLN A 121 4.15 19.90 5.04
C GLN A 121 3.71 19.37 3.66
N THR A 122 4.65 18.86 2.85
CA THR A 122 4.26 18.26 1.56
C THR A 122 3.34 17.03 1.70
N LEU A 123 3.45 16.26 2.79
CA LEU A 123 2.53 15.14 3.07
C LEU A 123 1.17 15.63 3.57
N HIS A 124 1.16 16.71 4.36
CA HIS A 124 -0.05 17.40 4.79
C HIS A 124 -0.81 17.99 3.59
N ASP A 125 -0.11 18.68 2.69
CA ASP A 125 -0.70 19.34 1.53
C ASP A 125 -1.35 18.34 0.56
N VAL A 126 -0.85 17.11 0.50
CA VAL A 126 -1.48 16.01 -0.27
C VAL A 126 -2.51 15.20 0.54
N GLY A 127 -2.89 15.66 1.74
CA GLY A 127 -3.99 15.11 2.53
C GLY A 127 -3.69 13.77 3.21
N LEU A 128 -2.43 13.53 3.62
CA LEU A 128 -1.99 12.29 4.27
C LEU A 128 -1.77 12.45 5.79
N ASP A 129 -2.49 13.38 6.42
CA ASP A 129 -2.33 13.72 7.84
C ASP A 129 -2.47 12.56 8.81
N TYR A 130 -3.34 11.61 8.46
CA TYR A 130 -3.67 10.43 9.25
C TYR A 130 -2.65 9.29 9.09
N LEU A 131 -1.71 9.41 8.15
CA LEU A 131 -0.82 8.32 7.80
C LEU A 131 0.40 8.32 8.73
N LYS A 132 0.78 7.15 9.25
CA LYS A 132 2.00 7.05 10.07
C LYS A 132 3.26 7.18 9.22
N LEU A 133 4.26 7.91 9.72
CA LEU A 133 5.55 8.07 9.01
C LEU A 133 6.25 6.74 8.70
N GLY A 134 6.14 5.79 9.63
CA GLY A 134 6.72 4.46 9.56
C GLY A 134 5.85 3.41 8.86
N GLN A 135 4.64 3.76 8.40
CA GLN A 135 3.71 2.78 7.85
C GLN A 135 4.33 1.97 6.70
N PRO A 136 4.36 0.62 6.79
CA PRO A 136 4.91 -0.22 5.74
C PRO A 136 4.26 0.02 4.37
N SER A 137 5.06 0.28 3.34
CA SER A 137 4.57 0.54 1.97
C SER A 137 3.64 -0.54 1.40
N PRO A 138 3.84 -1.85 1.67
CA PRO A 138 2.91 -2.88 1.21
C PRO A 138 1.48 -2.78 1.76
N THR A 139 1.29 -2.02 2.86
CA THR A 139 -0.03 -1.83 3.50
C THR A 139 -0.76 -0.59 2.99
N LEU A 140 -0.13 0.22 2.13
CA LEU A 140 -0.71 1.45 1.62
C LEU A 140 -1.68 1.14 0.47
N SER A 141 -2.79 1.87 0.43
CA SER A 141 -3.71 1.87 -0.71
C SER A 141 -3.05 2.47 -1.95
N GLY A 142 -3.61 2.18 -3.13
CA GLY A 142 -3.13 2.76 -4.39
C GLY A 142 -3.11 4.30 -4.37
N GLY A 143 -4.19 4.92 -3.86
CA GLY A 143 -4.30 6.38 -3.75
C GLY A 143 -3.33 7.00 -2.74
N GLU A 144 -3.06 6.34 -1.61
CA GLU A 144 -2.00 6.79 -0.67
C GLU A 144 -0.62 6.68 -1.32
N ALA A 145 -0.37 5.56 -1.99
CA ALA A 145 0.90 5.33 -2.65
C ALA A 145 1.18 6.35 -3.77
N GLN A 146 0.13 6.87 -4.39
CA GLN A 146 0.23 7.93 -5.38
C GLN A 146 0.46 9.30 -4.76
N ARG A 147 -0.30 9.67 -3.73
CA ARG A 147 -0.15 10.95 -3.02
C ARG A 147 1.25 11.14 -2.43
N ILE A 148 1.86 10.08 -1.88
CA ILE A 148 3.26 10.13 -1.40
C ILE A 148 4.26 10.38 -2.54
N LYS A 149 4.00 9.90 -3.76
CA LYS A 149 4.86 10.18 -4.92
C LYS A 149 4.79 11.65 -5.32
N LEU A 150 3.58 12.22 -5.34
CA LEU A 150 3.38 13.64 -5.60
C LEU A 150 4.09 14.48 -4.54
N ALA A 151 3.94 14.14 -3.26
CA ALA A 151 4.65 14.79 -2.17
C ALA A 151 6.17 14.76 -2.35
N ARG A 152 6.73 13.63 -2.82
CA ARG A 152 8.18 13.55 -3.11
C ARG A 152 8.65 14.51 -4.20
N GLU A 153 7.82 14.74 -5.22
CA GLU A 153 8.16 15.71 -6.26
C GLU A 153 8.03 17.15 -5.76
N LEU A 154 7.04 17.44 -4.91
CA LEU A 154 6.89 18.74 -4.22
C LEU A 154 8.07 19.10 -3.31
N VAL A 155 8.73 18.10 -2.70
CA VAL A 155 9.93 18.32 -1.87
C VAL A 155 11.13 18.83 -2.69
N LYS A 156 11.18 18.54 -4.00
CA LYS A 156 12.32 18.97 -4.83
C LYS A 156 12.22 20.46 -5.10
N LYS A 157 13.37 21.16 -5.00
CA LYS A 157 13.45 22.56 -5.42
C LYS A 157 13.14 22.66 -6.90
N SER A 158 12.10 23.40 -7.26
CA SER A 158 11.80 23.74 -8.64
C SER A 158 12.97 24.49 -9.26
N THR A 159 13.33 24.10 -10.47
CA THR A 159 14.31 24.84 -11.30
C THR A 159 13.63 25.84 -12.24
N GLY A 160 12.29 25.82 -12.31
CA GLY A 160 11.48 26.59 -13.25
C GLY A 160 11.74 26.22 -14.72
N ARG A 161 12.40 25.09 -14.97
CA ARG A 161 12.79 24.60 -16.31
C ARG A 161 12.76 23.07 -16.36
N THR A 162 11.85 22.46 -15.63
CA THR A 162 11.67 21.00 -15.60
C THR A 162 10.37 20.64 -16.33
N LEU A 163 10.42 19.62 -17.19
CA LEU A 163 9.24 19.01 -17.79
C LEU A 163 8.84 17.80 -16.96
N TYR A 164 7.64 17.85 -16.38
CA TYR A 164 7.01 16.72 -15.72
C TYR A 164 6.09 16.02 -16.73
N LEU A 165 6.29 14.72 -16.96
CA LEU A 165 5.43 13.90 -17.80
C LEU A 165 4.71 12.88 -16.93
N LEU A 166 3.38 12.95 -16.91
CA LEU A 166 2.52 12.06 -16.13
C LEU A 166 1.58 11.28 -17.04
N ASP A 167 1.55 9.97 -16.85
CA ASP A 167 0.69 9.05 -17.59
C ASP A 167 -0.47 8.60 -16.69
N GLU A 168 -1.69 9.01 -17.05
CA GLU A 168 -2.96 8.79 -16.35
C GLU A 168 -2.88 8.94 -14.81
N PRO A 169 -2.45 10.11 -14.29
CA PRO A 169 -2.30 10.33 -12.86
C PRO A 169 -3.62 10.35 -12.10
N THR A 170 -4.80 10.29 -12.72
CA THR A 170 -6.06 10.12 -11.99
C THR A 170 -6.45 8.66 -11.76
N THR A 171 -5.69 7.69 -12.29
CA THR A 171 -6.01 6.26 -12.17
C THR A 171 -6.16 5.83 -10.71
N GLY A 172 -7.37 5.43 -10.33
CA GLY A 172 -7.68 4.95 -8.98
C GLY A 172 -7.82 6.06 -7.93
N LEU A 173 -7.88 7.34 -8.32
CA LEU A 173 -8.15 8.46 -7.44
C LEU A 173 -9.65 8.76 -7.35
N HIS A 174 -10.10 9.16 -6.16
CA HIS A 174 -11.45 9.68 -5.96
C HIS A 174 -11.54 11.15 -6.44
N PHE A 175 -12.72 11.64 -6.83
CA PHE A 175 -12.91 13.01 -7.33
C PHE A 175 -12.35 14.12 -6.42
N ALA A 176 -12.42 13.93 -5.10
CA ALA A 176 -11.84 14.87 -4.13
C ALA A 176 -10.30 14.90 -4.19
N ASP A 177 -9.66 13.75 -4.44
CA ASP A 177 -8.20 13.65 -4.56
C ASP A 177 -7.70 14.21 -5.91
N ILE A 178 -8.53 14.16 -6.95
CA ILE A 178 -8.24 14.79 -8.25
C ILE A 178 -8.07 16.30 -8.09
N GLN A 179 -8.91 16.97 -7.29
CA GLN A 179 -8.79 18.41 -7.04
C GLN A 179 -7.45 18.76 -6.37
N LEU A 180 -6.98 17.91 -5.47
CA LEU A 180 -5.72 18.11 -4.79
C LEU A 180 -4.52 17.85 -5.71
N LEU A 181 -4.61 16.80 -6.53
CA LEU A 181 -3.64 16.55 -7.60
C LEU A 181 -3.56 17.77 -8.53
N LEU A 182 -4.70 18.28 -9.00
CA LEU A 182 -4.75 19.44 -9.89
C LEU A 182 -4.09 20.66 -9.27
N LYS A 183 -4.37 20.96 -7.99
CA LYS A 183 -3.70 22.03 -7.26
C LYS A 183 -2.17 21.87 -7.31
N VAL A 184 -1.67 20.69 -6.99
CA VAL A 184 -0.22 20.39 -7.02
C VAL A 184 0.38 20.54 -8.41
N LEU A 185 -0.33 20.09 -9.46
CA LEU A 185 0.14 20.23 -10.84
C LEU A 185 0.19 21.70 -11.26
N HIS A 186 -0.82 22.50 -10.89
CA HIS A 186 -0.81 23.94 -11.15
C HIS A 186 0.29 24.67 -10.37
N ASP A 187 0.53 24.31 -9.11
CA ASP A 187 1.65 24.86 -8.33
C ASP A 187 3.00 24.62 -9.04
N PHE A 188 3.20 23.46 -9.68
CA PHE A 188 4.41 23.23 -10.49
C PHE A 188 4.51 24.15 -11.70
N VAL A 189 3.39 24.41 -12.39
CA VAL A 189 3.33 25.33 -13.52
C VAL A 189 3.60 26.76 -13.08
N GLU A 190 3.02 27.20 -11.95
CA GLU A 190 3.25 28.53 -11.36
C GLU A 190 4.72 28.74 -10.97
N LEU A 191 5.40 27.67 -10.55
CA LEU A 191 6.85 27.68 -10.28
C LEU A 191 7.71 27.72 -11.57
N GLY A 192 7.10 27.86 -12.74
CA GLY A 192 7.75 27.98 -14.05
C GLY A 192 8.01 26.66 -14.78
N ASN A 193 7.59 25.52 -14.21
CA ASN A 193 7.78 24.22 -14.87
C ASN A 193 6.72 23.96 -15.94
N THR A 194 6.95 22.95 -16.77
CA THR A 194 5.94 22.45 -17.71
C THR A 194 5.43 21.11 -17.22
N VAL A 195 4.12 20.94 -17.20
CA VAL A 195 3.47 19.67 -16.85
C VAL A 195 2.72 19.16 -18.08
N LEU A 196 3.12 17.99 -18.57
CA LEU A 196 2.43 17.28 -19.65
C LEU A 196 1.75 16.07 -19.03
N VAL A 197 0.43 16.00 -19.19
CA VAL A 197 -0.39 14.91 -18.66
C VAL A 197 -1.09 14.19 -19.80
N VAL A 198 -0.97 12.86 -19.82
CA VAL A 198 -1.82 11.99 -20.64
C VAL A 198 -3.02 11.59 -19.79
N GLU A 199 -4.22 11.97 -20.20
CA GLU A 199 -5.44 11.74 -19.42
C GLU A 199 -6.67 11.49 -20.29
N HIS A 200 -7.63 10.82 -19.69
CA HIS A 200 -8.97 10.63 -20.23
C HIS A 200 -10.05 11.24 -19.32
N ASN A 201 -9.67 11.66 -18.11
CA ASN A 201 -10.59 12.27 -17.15
C ASN A 201 -10.92 13.72 -17.52
N LEU A 202 -12.20 13.98 -17.80
CA LEU A 202 -12.70 15.31 -18.20
C LEU A 202 -12.50 16.38 -17.11
N ASP A 203 -12.44 16.01 -15.83
CA ASP A 203 -12.18 16.97 -14.74
C ASP A 203 -10.75 17.52 -14.76
N VAL A 204 -9.79 16.77 -15.32
CA VAL A 204 -8.41 17.24 -15.52
C VAL A 204 -8.28 17.95 -16.86
N ILE A 205 -8.87 17.37 -17.92
CA ILE A 205 -8.79 17.94 -19.27
C ILE A 205 -9.37 19.36 -19.30
N LYS A 206 -10.47 19.62 -18.57
CA LYS A 206 -11.11 20.95 -18.54
C LYS A 206 -10.28 22.04 -17.87
N THR A 207 -9.32 21.68 -17.01
CA THR A 207 -8.50 22.67 -16.28
C THR A 207 -7.15 22.92 -16.94
N ALA A 208 -6.84 22.22 -18.04
CA ALA A 208 -5.59 22.39 -18.74
C ALA A 208 -5.54 23.72 -19.51
N ASP A 209 -4.38 24.38 -19.50
CA ASP A 209 -4.16 25.60 -20.28
C ASP A 209 -4.10 25.33 -21.80
N TRP A 210 -3.67 24.13 -22.18
CA TRP A 210 -3.52 23.70 -23.56
C TRP A 210 -3.74 22.19 -23.71
N LEU A 211 -4.45 21.81 -24.77
CA LEU A 211 -4.77 20.42 -25.11
C LEU A 211 -4.21 20.07 -26.48
N ILE A 212 -3.77 18.81 -26.62
CA ILE A 212 -3.38 18.18 -27.87
C ILE A 212 -4.20 16.89 -27.97
N ASP A 213 -5.19 16.89 -28.87
CA ASP A 213 -6.07 15.74 -29.08
C ASP A 213 -5.52 14.85 -30.21
N LEU A 214 -5.41 13.56 -29.93
CA LEU A 214 -4.87 12.56 -30.85
C LEU A 214 -6.00 11.63 -31.30
N GLY A 215 -5.98 11.23 -32.57
CA GLY A 215 -7.03 10.39 -33.14
C GLY A 215 -6.97 10.39 -34.66
N PRO A 216 -8.13 10.41 -35.36
CA PRO A 216 -9.50 10.40 -34.82
C PRO A 216 -9.89 9.07 -34.14
N GLU A 217 -9.34 7.94 -34.60
CA GLU A 217 -9.62 6.62 -34.04
C GLU A 217 -8.39 6.02 -33.33
N GLY A 218 -8.55 4.83 -32.74
CA GLY A 218 -7.43 4.05 -32.22
C GLY A 218 -6.72 3.19 -33.29
N GLY A 219 -5.51 2.74 -32.99
CA GLY A 219 -4.78 1.78 -33.84
C GLY A 219 -4.36 2.38 -35.18
N SER A 220 -4.64 1.66 -36.28
CA SER A 220 -4.27 2.10 -37.64
C SER A 220 -5.09 3.29 -38.16
N GLY A 221 -6.19 3.64 -37.50
CA GLY A 221 -7.02 4.81 -37.83
C GLY A 221 -6.68 6.05 -37.01
N GLY A 222 -5.59 6.02 -36.24
CA GLY A 222 -5.15 7.10 -35.37
C GLY A 222 -3.72 7.56 -35.66
N GLY A 223 -3.17 8.32 -34.71
CA GLY A 223 -1.79 8.82 -34.79
C GLY A 223 -1.67 10.21 -35.43
N GLU A 224 -2.79 10.84 -35.73
CA GLU A 224 -2.84 12.22 -36.22
C GLU A 224 -3.25 13.18 -35.10
N ILE A 225 -2.84 14.44 -35.22
CA ILE A 225 -3.29 15.52 -34.35
C ILE A 225 -4.64 15.99 -34.89
N VAL A 226 -5.70 15.73 -34.13
CA VAL A 226 -7.08 16.11 -34.50
C VAL A 226 -7.33 17.57 -34.17
N ALA A 227 -6.85 18.01 -33.00
CA ALA A 227 -7.04 19.37 -32.52
C ALA A 227 -5.91 19.78 -31.56
N CYS A 228 -5.57 21.07 -31.58
CA CYS A 228 -4.69 21.70 -30.61
C CYS A 228 -5.28 23.05 -30.20
N GLY A 229 -5.32 23.35 -28.91
CA GLY A 229 -5.85 24.62 -28.42
C GLY A 229 -6.27 24.59 -26.97
N THR A 230 -7.02 25.61 -26.57
CA THR A 230 -7.66 25.67 -25.25
C THR A 230 -8.82 24.68 -25.15
N PRO A 231 -9.22 24.27 -23.94
CA PRO A 231 -10.43 23.46 -23.72
C PRO A 231 -11.66 23.98 -24.49
N GLU A 232 -11.86 25.29 -24.51
CA GLU A 232 -12.97 25.94 -25.22
C GLU A 232 -12.85 25.78 -26.74
N THR A 233 -11.66 25.99 -27.30
CA THR A 233 -11.41 25.83 -28.75
C THR A 233 -11.70 24.41 -29.22
N LEU A 234 -11.36 23.40 -28.41
CA LEU A 234 -11.61 22.00 -28.79
C LEU A 234 -13.11 21.68 -28.86
N THR A 235 -13.97 22.38 -28.11
CA THR A 235 -15.42 22.14 -28.17
C THR A 235 -16.07 22.55 -29.49
N GLU A 236 -15.42 23.40 -30.28
CA GLU A 236 -15.90 23.86 -31.58
C GLU A 236 -15.54 22.88 -32.71
N ILE A 237 -14.65 21.92 -32.46
CA ILE A 237 -14.12 21.01 -33.47
C ILE A 237 -14.95 19.72 -33.49
N GLU A 238 -15.80 19.57 -34.51
CA GLU A 238 -16.70 18.41 -34.64
C GLU A 238 -15.95 17.08 -34.76
N SER A 239 -14.75 17.06 -35.34
CA SER A 239 -13.94 15.84 -35.51
C SER A 239 -13.28 15.34 -34.23
N SER A 240 -13.29 16.11 -33.14
CA SER A 240 -12.67 15.75 -31.85
C SER A 240 -13.69 15.09 -30.92
N TYR A 241 -13.50 13.79 -30.62
CA TYR A 241 -14.31 13.10 -29.61
C TYR A 241 -14.13 13.72 -28.22
N THR A 242 -12.92 14.17 -27.91
CA THR A 242 -12.60 14.88 -26.66
C THR A 242 -13.38 16.18 -26.56
N GLY A 243 -13.42 16.99 -27.63
CA GLY A 243 -14.20 18.22 -27.71
C GLY A 243 -15.70 18.01 -27.51
N GLN A 244 -16.27 16.99 -28.16
CA GLN A 244 -17.68 16.62 -28.03
C GLN A 244 -18.05 16.22 -26.58
N ALA A 245 -17.17 15.49 -25.89
CA ALA A 245 -17.38 15.10 -24.51
C ALA A 245 -17.24 16.29 -23.55
N LEU A 246 -16.23 17.13 -23.78
CA LEU A 246 -15.92 18.31 -22.97
C LEU A 246 -17.04 19.38 -23.04
N ALA A 247 -17.65 19.57 -24.20
CA ALA A 247 -18.77 20.50 -24.40
C ALA A 247 -19.93 20.25 -23.41
N LYS A 248 -20.23 18.98 -23.12
CA LYS A 248 -21.30 18.58 -22.17
C LYS A 248 -20.97 18.93 -20.72
N VAL A 249 -19.68 18.95 -20.37
CA VAL A 249 -19.20 19.26 -19.02
C VAL A 249 -19.17 20.77 -18.79
N LEU A 250 -18.62 21.54 -19.73
CA LEU A 250 -18.55 23.00 -19.64
C LEU A 250 -19.94 23.68 -19.64
N GLN A 251 -20.90 23.13 -20.41
CA GLN A 251 -22.29 23.64 -20.41
C GLN A 251 -23.05 23.37 -19.10
N ARG A 252 -22.67 22.33 -18.34
CA ARG A 252 -23.28 22.02 -17.03
C ARG A 252 -22.89 23.02 -15.94
N GLU A 253 -21.69 23.58 -16.00
CA GLU A 253 -21.23 24.58 -15.03
C GLU A 253 -21.79 25.98 -15.34
N SER A 254 -21.92 26.34 -16.63
CA SER A 254 -22.51 27.64 -17.03
C SER A 254 -24.01 27.74 -16.70
N THR A 255 -24.73 26.61 -16.72
CA THR A 255 -26.15 26.54 -16.32
C THR A 255 -26.37 26.43 -14.81
N GLY A 256 -25.32 26.17 -14.02
CA GLY A 256 -25.35 26.09 -12.55
C GLY A 256 -25.31 27.43 -11.81
N SER A 257 -24.90 28.52 -12.47
CA SER A 257 -24.71 29.86 -11.83
C SER A 257 -25.68 30.95 -12.28
N SER A 258 -26.73 30.63 -13.04
CA SER A 258 -27.67 31.65 -13.55
C SER A 258 -29.14 31.24 -13.47
N LYS A 259 -29.65 31.05 -12.25
CA LYS A 259 -31.08 31.28 -11.97
C LYS A 259 -31.24 32.31 -10.86
N LYS A 260 -31.17 33.59 -11.26
CA LYS A 260 -31.77 34.71 -10.52
C LYS A 260 -33.27 34.44 -10.37
N THR A 261 -33.66 33.78 -9.28
CA THR A 261 -35.03 33.79 -8.79
C THR A 261 -35.18 34.99 -7.87
N LYS A 262 -36.17 35.85 -8.18
CA LYS A 262 -36.52 37.05 -7.43
C LYS A 262 -36.78 36.68 -5.97
N SER A 263 -36.01 37.27 -5.07
CA SER A 263 -36.19 37.18 -3.62
C SER A 263 -37.45 37.94 -3.17
N PRO A 264 -38.30 37.37 -2.29
CA PRO A 264 -38.93 38.13 -1.23
C PRO A 264 -37.98 38.20 -0.03
N ARG A 265 -37.99 39.36 0.62
CA ARG A 265 -37.12 39.72 1.74
C ARG A 265 -37.42 38.92 3.02
N HIS A 266 -36.35 38.70 3.79
CA HIS A 266 -36.25 38.49 5.25
C HIS A 266 -36.56 37.10 5.84
N GLY A 267 -35.48 36.37 6.13
CA GLY A 267 -35.41 35.27 7.08
C GLY A 267 -33.96 34.78 7.19
N LYS A 268 -33.36 34.81 8.39
CA LYS A 268 -31.95 34.45 8.68
C LYS A 268 -31.60 33.02 8.21
N PRO A 269 -30.34 32.74 7.80
CA PRO A 269 -29.96 31.41 7.35
C PRO A 269 -29.69 30.49 8.54
N THR A 270 -30.52 29.47 8.71
CA THR A 270 -30.17 28.27 9.49
C THR A 270 -29.46 27.29 8.58
N LYS A 271 -28.25 26.89 9.00
CA LYS A 271 -27.38 25.91 8.34
C LYS A 271 -28.11 24.58 8.10
N SER A 272 -28.21 24.14 6.85
CA SER A 272 -28.41 22.71 6.54
C SER A 272 -27.36 22.26 5.52
N ARG A 273 -26.40 21.47 6.01
CA ARG A 273 -25.50 20.62 5.22
C ARG A 273 -26.35 19.64 4.41
N SER A 274 -26.17 19.56 3.10
CA SER A 274 -26.67 18.45 2.29
C SER A 274 -25.49 17.71 1.66
N ASN A 275 -25.19 16.56 2.24
CA ASN A 275 -24.28 15.53 1.73
C ASN A 275 -24.71 15.09 0.32
N GLY A 276 -23.83 15.26 -0.68
CA GLY A 276 -24.00 14.67 -2.01
C GLY A 276 -23.68 13.18 -1.97
N LYS A 277 -24.68 12.33 -1.70
CA LYS A 277 -24.58 10.88 -1.96
C LYS A 277 -24.90 10.61 -3.43
N VAL A 278 -23.97 10.01 -4.15
CA VAL A 278 -24.16 9.50 -5.50
C VAL A 278 -25.11 8.29 -5.45
N HIS A 279 -26.18 8.29 -6.25
CA HIS A 279 -27.08 7.15 -6.35
C HIS A 279 -26.47 6.06 -7.24
N LEU A 280 -25.97 4.97 -6.65
CA LEU A 280 -25.75 3.73 -7.39
C LEU A 280 -27.09 3.20 -7.91
N ALA A 281 -27.11 2.61 -9.11
CA ALA A 281 -28.26 1.91 -9.64
C ALA A 281 -28.74 0.88 -8.60
N LYS A 282 -30.01 0.94 -8.20
CA LYS A 282 -30.54 0.12 -7.09
C LYS A 282 -30.61 -1.38 -7.42
N GLN A 283 -30.51 -1.74 -8.71
CA GLN A 283 -30.72 -3.10 -9.21
C GLN A 283 -29.72 -3.42 -10.31
N ILE A 284 -29.44 -4.71 -10.47
CA ILE A 284 -28.71 -5.31 -11.60
C ILE A 284 -29.76 -5.92 -12.52
N THR A 285 -29.80 -5.50 -13.78
CA THR A 285 -30.80 -5.97 -14.74
C THR A 285 -30.12 -6.72 -15.87
N VAL A 286 -30.41 -8.00 -16.02
CA VAL A 286 -29.92 -8.88 -17.09
C VAL A 286 -31.05 -9.10 -18.08
N GLN A 287 -30.80 -8.86 -19.36
CA GLN A 287 -31.75 -9.06 -20.44
C GLN A 287 -31.26 -10.11 -21.43
N ASN A 288 -32.15 -11.05 -21.74
CA ASN A 288 -32.00 -12.11 -22.72
C ASN A 288 -30.68 -12.91 -22.57
N ALA A 289 -30.37 -13.37 -21.36
CA ALA A 289 -29.21 -14.23 -21.14
C ALA A 289 -29.42 -15.61 -21.78
N HIS A 290 -28.52 -16.00 -22.67
CA HIS A 290 -28.59 -17.25 -23.44
C HIS A 290 -27.26 -18.02 -23.46
N GLN A 291 -26.36 -17.73 -22.50
CA GLN A 291 -25.13 -18.48 -22.27
C GLN A 291 -25.42 -19.95 -21.94
N HIS A 292 -24.73 -20.87 -22.63
CA HIS A 292 -24.91 -22.32 -22.51
C HIS A 292 -26.37 -22.75 -22.76
N ASN A 293 -27.03 -23.36 -21.77
CA ASN A 293 -28.40 -23.89 -21.88
C ASN A 293 -29.49 -22.87 -21.49
N LEU A 294 -29.14 -21.61 -21.25
CA LEU A 294 -30.11 -20.57 -20.91
C LEU A 294 -30.98 -20.24 -22.14
N LYS A 295 -32.31 -20.16 -21.94
CA LYS A 295 -33.29 -19.96 -23.01
C LYS A 295 -33.79 -18.50 -23.06
N GLY A 296 -32.87 -17.54 -23.13
CA GLY A 296 -33.22 -16.11 -23.17
C GLY A 296 -33.84 -15.64 -21.86
N VAL A 297 -33.07 -15.67 -20.78
CA VAL A 297 -33.54 -15.37 -19.42
C VAL A 297 -33.36 -13.90 -19.09
N ASP A 298 -34.44 -13.23 -18.71
CA ASP A 298 -34.43 -11.90 -18.11
C ASP A 298 -34.47 -12.00 -16.57
N VAL A 299 -33.58 -11.29 -15.87
CA VAL A 299 -33.58 -11.26 -14.40
C VAL A 299 -33.21 -9.88 -13.86
N THR A 300 -33.86 -9.47 -12.77
CA THR A 300 -33.51 -8.28 -12.01
C THR A 300 -33.10 -8.68 -10.60
N ILE A 301 -31.92 -8.22 -10.16
CA ILE A 301 -31.31 -8.56 -8.88
C ILE A 301 -31.17 -7.28 -8.06
N ASP A 302 -31.76 -7.24 -6.87
CA ASP A 302 -31.61 -6.09 -5.97
C ASP A 302 -30.16 -5.98 -5.46
N ARG A 303 -29.59 -4.77 -5.50
CA ARG A 303 -28.31 -4.51 -4.84
C ARG A 303 -28.45 -4.48 -3.32
N ASP A 304 -27.34 -4.67 -2.63
CA ASP A 304 -27.22 -4.65 -1.17
C ASP A 304 -28.11 -5.67 -0.45
N LYS A 305 -28.54 -6.71 -1.16
CA LYS A 305 -29.31 -7.83 -0.63
C LYS A 305 -28.62 -9.15 -0.96
N MET A 306 -28.86 -10.14 -0.10
CA MET A 306 -28.47 -11.52 -0.39
C MET A 306 -29.49 -12.14 -1.35
N THR A 307 -29.07 -12.44 -2.57
CA THR A 307 -29.87 -13.15 -3.57
C THR A 307 -29.37 -14.59 -3.70
N VAL A 308 -30.29 -15.54 -3.70
CA VAL A 308 -29.98 -16.97 -3.82
C VAL A 308 -30.58 -17.52 -5.11
N PHE A 309 -29.73 -18.08 -5.98
CA PHE A 309 -30.18 -18.82 -7.16
C PHE A 309 -30.42 -20.28 -6.78
N CYS A 310 -31.68 -20.73 -6.78
CA CYS A 310 -32.07 -22.11 -6.45
C CYS A 310 -32.77 -22.81 -7.63
N GLY A 311 -32.77 -24.14 -7.62
CA GLY A 311 -33.34 -24.95 -8.71
C GLY A 311 -32.61 -26.28 -8.95
N PRO A 312 -33.22 -27.22 -9.69
CA PRO A 312 -32.67 -28.57 -9.93
C PRO A 312 -31.31 -28.53 -10.65
N SER A 313 -30.47 -29.55 -10.50
CA SER A 313 -29.18 -29.62 -11.19
C SER A 313 -29.35 -29.46 -12.71
N GLY A 314 -28.45 -28.73 -13.37
CA GLY A 314 -28.53 -28.45 -14.80
C GLY A 314 -29.52 -27.36 -15.22
N SER A 315 -30.28 -26.75 -14.31
CA SER A 315 -31.25 -25.68 -14.62
C SER A 315 -30.65 -24.33 -15.07
N GLY A 316 -29.32 -24.25 -15.27
CA GLY A 316 -28.64 -23.02 -15.69
C GLY A 316 -28.24 -22.05 -14.58
N LYS A 317 -28.33 -22.42 -13.29
CA LYS A 317 -27.95 -21.54 -12.15
C LYS A 317 -26.50 -21.05 -12.24
N SER A 318 -25.54 -21.98 -12.37
CA SER A 318 -24.13 -21.64 -12.50
C SER A 318 -23.87 -20.88 -13.78
N SER A 319 -24.59 -21.20 -14.86
CA SER A 319 -24.47 -20.48 -16.13
C SER A 319 -24.95 -19.04 -16.06
N LEU A 320 -26.00 -18.75 -15.30
CA LEU A 320 -26.46 -17.39 -15.06
C LEU A 320 -25.53 -16.64 -14.09
N ALA A 321 -25.16 -17.25 -12.97
CA ALA A 321 -24.37 -16.60 -11.93
C ALA A 321 -22.88 -16.43 -12.31
N MET A 322 -22.22 -17.52 -12.70
CA MET A 322 -20.78 -17.54 -12.97
C MET A 322 -20.49 -17.23 -14.44
N ASP A 323 -21.09 -17.97 -15.36
CA ASP A 323 -20.74 -17.87 -16.79
C ASP A 323 -21.33 -16.62 -17.46
N THR A 324 -22.30 -15.92 -16.85
CA THR A 324 -22.93 -14.71 -17.41
C THR A 324 -22.67 -13.47 -16.55
N ILE A 325 -23.22 -13.41 -15.34
CA ILE A 325 -23.17 -12.20 -14.49
C ILE A 325 -21.74 -11.92 -14.03
N TYR A 326 -21.06 -12.91 -13.46
CA TYR A 326 -19.67 -12.77 -13.03
C TYR A 326 -18.72 -12.55 -14.21
N ALA A 327 -18.85 -13.33 -15.28
CA ALA A 327 -18.04 -13.16 -16.49
C ALA A 327 -18.14 -11.75 -17.08
N GLU A 328 -19.35 -11.18 -17.20
CA GLU A 328 -19.53 -9.82 -17.69
C GLU A 328 -19.02 -8.76 -16.69
N GLY A 329 -19.21 -8.98 -15.38
CA GLY A 329 -18.68 -8.10 -14.34
C GLY A 329 -17.15 -8.05 -14.34
N GLN A 330 -16.49 -9.19 -14.49
CA GLN A 330 -15.04 -9.29 -14.58
C GLN A 330 -14.53 -8.72 -15.91
N ARG A 331 -15.20 -8.98 -17.03
CA ARG A 331 -14.85 -8.41 -18.34
C ARG A 331 -14.86 -6.88 -18.31
N ARG A 332 -15.94 -6.26 -17.80
CA ARG A 332 -16.04 -4.81 -17.66
C ARG A 332 -14.96 -4.23 -16.76
N TYR A 333 -14.60 -4.94 -15.69
CA TYR A 333 -13.49 -4.54 -14.84
C TYR A 333 -12.16 -4.58 -15.59
N VAL A 334 -11.86 -5.64 -16.34
CA VAL A 334 -10.63 -5.73 -17.15
C VAL A 334 -10.62 -4.67 -18.26
N GLU A 335 -11.77 -4.37 -18.86
CA GLU A 335 -11.91 -3.27 -19.83
C GLU A 335 -11.70 -1.89 -19.20
N SER A 336 -11.90 -1.73 -17.89
CA SER A 336 -11.53 -0.49 -17.20
C SER A 336 -10.02 -0.39 -16.87
N LEU A 337 -9.25 -1.47 -17.03
CA LEU A 337 -7.80 -1.46 -16.83
C LEU A 337 -7.06 -0.93 -18.06
N SER A 338 -5.87 -0.36 -17.83
CA SER A 338 -5.00 0.12 -18.91
C SER A 338 -4.59 -1.00 -19.87
N SER A 339 -4.30 -0.63 -21.12
CA SER A 339 -3.94 -1.56 -22.21
C SER A 339 -2.78 -2.49 -21.84
N TYR A 340 -1.79 -2.00 -21.08
CA TYR A 340 -0.68 -2.79 -20.56
C TYR A 340 -1.12 -3.80 -19.49
N ALA A 341 -1.99 -3.40 -18.56
CA ALA A 341 -2.49 -4.28 -17.50
C ALA A 341 -3.36 -5.42 -18.06
N ARG A 342 -4.08 -5.17 -19.16
CA ARG A 342 -4.88 -6.19 -19.87
C ARG A 342 -4.05 -7.35 -20.43
N GLN A 343 -2.73 -7.19 -20.63
CA GLN A 343 -1.86 -8.27 -21.12
C GLN A 343 -1.61 -9.38 -20.08
N PHE A 344 -1.76 -9.06 -18.79
CA PHE A 344 -1.49 -10.01 -17.69
C PHE A 344 -2.76 -10.62 -17.10
N VAL A 345 -3.93 -10.14 -17.51
CA VAL A 345 -5.21 -10.67 -17.05
C VAL A 345 -5.81 -11.54 -18.15
N SER A 346 -6.19 -12.77 -17.80
CA SER A 346 -6.85 -13.68 -18.73
C SER A 346 -8.12 -13.02 -19.26
N GLN A 347 -8.20 -12.83 -20.57
CA GLN A 347 -9.37 -12.24 -21.21
C GLN A 347 -10.52 -13.25 -21.15
N MET A 348 -11.54 -12.93 -20.37
CA MET A 348 -12.79 -13.68 -20.40
C MET A 348 -13.53 -13.42 -21.70
N GLN A 349 -14.03 -14.50 -22.33
CA GLN A 349 -14.90 -14.36 -23.48
C GLN A 349 -16.18 -13.62 -23.08
N LYS A 350 -16.65 -12.73 -23.95
CA LYS A 350 -17.92 -12.04 -23.74
C LYS A 350 -19.04 -13.08 -23.67
N PRO A 351 -19.83 -13.11 -22.58
CA PRO A 351 -20.94 -14.05 -22.47
C PRO A 351 -22.07 -13.71 -23.46
N ALA A 352 -22.82 -14.73 -23.84
CA ALA A 352 -23.99 -14.65 -24.70
C ALA A 352 -25.19 -14.06 -23.92
N VAL A 353 -25.25 -12.73 -23.91
CA VAL A 353 -26.29 -11.92 -23.29
C VAL A 353 -26.44 -10.61 -24.06
N ASP A 354 -27.67 -10.12 -24.20
CA ASP A 354 -27.93 -8.92 -25.00
C ASP A 354 -27.52 -7.66 -24.23
N HIS A 355 -27.96 -7.55 -22.97
CA HIS A 355 -27.70 -6.37 -22.15
C HIS A 355 -27.65 -6.71 -20.67
N ILE A 356 -26.71 -6.10 -19.95
CA ILE A 356 -26.71 -6.09 -18.48
C ILE A 356 -26.47 -4.66 -17.97
N ASP A 357 -27.36 -4.16 -17.13
CA ASP A 357 -27.24 -2.88 -16.44
C ASP A 357 -26.92 -3.05 -14.96
N GLY A 358 -26.29 -2.04 -14.37
CA GLY A 358 -26.07 -1.99 -12.93
C GLY A 358 -25.12 -3.08 -12.42
N LEU A 359 -24.17 -3.55 -13.24
CA LEU A 359 -23.07 -4.41 -12.81
C LEU A 359 -21.93 -3.58 -12.18
N SER A 360 -21.28 -4.14 -11.16
CA SER A 360 -20.04 -3.64 -10.56
C SER A 360 -18.96 -4.73 -10.67
N PRO A 361 -17.67 -4.41 -10.45
CA PRO A 361 -16.63 -5.43 -10.39
C PRO A 361 -17.04 -6.56 -9.43
N ALA A 362 -16.96 -7.80 -9.91
CA ALA A 362 -17.48 -8.97 -9.21
C ALA A 362 -16.33 -9.91 -8.82
N ILE A 363 -16.49 -10.59 -7.68
CA ILE A 363 -15.59 -11.64 -7.20
C ILE A 363 -16.41 -12.93 -7.14
N ALA A 364 -15.96 -13.99 -7.83
CA ALA A 364 -16.52 -15.32 -7.69
C ALA A 364 -15.68 -16.15 -6.72
N ILE A 365 -16.37 -16.83 -5.81
CA ILE A 365 -15.78 -17.84 -4.93
C ILE A 365 -16.32 -19.19 -5.41
N GLU A 366 -15.50 -19.94 -6.13
CA GLU A 366 -15.84 -21.26 -6.63
C GLU A 366 -15.30 -22.35 -5.72
N GLN A 367 -16.06 -23.44 -5.58
CA GLN A 367 -15.53 -24.67 -5.01
C GLN A 367 -14.63 -25.35 -6.06
N LYS A 368 -13.34 -25.00 -6.10
CA LYS A 368 -12.37 -25.76 -6.90
C LYS A 368 -12.11 -27.10 -6.22
N ASN A 369 -12.33 -28.19 -6.96
CA ASN A 369 -11.79 -29.49 -6.57
C ASN A 369 -10.26 -29.44 -6.76
N LEU A 370 -9.54 -29.34 -5.65
CA LEU A 370 -8.08 -29.37 -5.63
C LEU A 370 -7.58 -30.73 -6.15
N GLY A 371 -6.58 -30.69 -7.05
CA GLY A 371 -5.97 -31.89 -7.62
C GLY A 371 -5.37 -32.79 -6.55
N HIS A 372 -5.66 -34.08 -6.63
CA HIS A 372 -5.23 -35.09 -5.67
C HIS A 372 -3.73 -35.39 -5.83
N THR A 373 -2.90 -34.91 -4.90
CA THR A 373 -1.58 -35.50 -4.67
C THR A 373 -1.62 -36.36 -3.41
N PRO A 374 -0.86 -37.47 -3.33
CA PRO A 374 -0.84 -38.35 -2.14
C PRO A 374 -0.39 -37.66 -0.83
N ARG A 375 0.18 -36.44 -0.94
CA ARG A 375 0.60 -35.62 0.20
C ARG A 375 -0.49 -34.66 0.68
N SER A 376 -1.62 -34.57 -0.02
CA SER A 376 -2.73 -33.70 0.34
C SER A 376 -3.55 -34.35 1.46
N THR A 377 -3.55 -33.73 2.64
CA THR A 377 -4.37 -34.13 3.78
C THR A 377 -5.60 -33.24 3.89
N VAL A 378 -6.60 -33.64 4.68
CA VAL A 378 -7.74 -32.78 5.02
C VAL A 378 -7.25 -31.44 5.58
N GLY A 379 -6.21 -31.45 6.42
CA GLY A 379 -5.64 -30.24 7.01
C GLY A 379 -5.00 -29.29 5.99
N THR A 380 -4.33 -29.80 4.96
CA THR A 380 -3.72 -28.96 3.90
C THR A 380 -4.75 -28.48 2.88
N VAL A 381 -5.77 -29.30 2.57
CA VAL A 381 -6.84 -28.93 1.63
C VAL A 381 -7.79 -27.89 2.22
N THR A 382 -8.04 -27.97 3.53
CA THR A 382 -8.88 -27.01 4.25
C THR A 382 -8.08 -25.83 4.81
N GLU A 383 -6.77 -25.79 4.58
CA GLU A 383 -5.81 -24.82 5.15
C GLU A 383 -5.78 -24.78 6.69
N ILE A 384 -6.55 -25.62 7.40
CA ILE A 384 -6.55 -25.73 8.86
C ILE A 384 -5.13 -25.99 9.38
N TYR A 385 -4.33 -26.76 8.63
CA TYR A 385 -2.94 -27.02 8.98
C TYR A 385 -2.11 -25.73 9.07
N ASP A 386 -2.33 -24.77 8.18
CA ASP A 386 -1.59 -23.50 8.16
C ASP A 386 -1.99 -22.60 9.34
N TYR A 387 -3.28 -22.56 9.66
CA TYR A 387 -3.76 -21.87 10.85
C TYR A 387 -3.21 -22.50 12.14
N LEU A 388 -3.21 -23.83 12.23
CA LEU A 388 -2.61 -24.55 13.35
C LEU A 388 -1.10 -24.31 13.46
N ARG A 389 -0.39 -24.23 12.32
CA ARG A 389 1.04 -23.90 12.26
C ARG A 389 1.30 -22.51 12.81
N ILE A 390 0.53 -21.50 12.40
CA ILE A 390 0.65 -20.13 12.91
C ILE A 390 0.29 -20.06 14.40
N LEU A 391 -0.79 -20.75 14.80
CA LEU A 391 -1.26 -20.79 16.18
C LEU A 391 -0.21 -21.43 17.10
N MET A 392 0.35 -22.57 16.72
CA MET A 392 1.44 -23.21 17.46
C MET A 392 2.72 -22.38 17.46
N ALA A 393 3.06 -21.69 16.37
CA ALA A 393 4.24 -20.83 16.33
C ALA A 393 4.09 -19.56 17.21
N ARG A 394 2.85 -19.10 17.47
CA ARG A 394 2.57 -17.85 18.21
C ARG A 394 2.17 -18.07 19.67
N LEU A 395 1.34 -19.08 19.92
CA LEU A 395 0.82 -19.39 21.25
C LEU A 395 1.53 -20.61 21.86
N GLY A 396 2.15 -21.46 21.04
CA GLY A 396 2.92 -22.58 21.54
C GLY A 396 4.13 -22.09 22.31
N THR A 397 4.28 -22.59 23.53
CA THR A 397 5.53 -22.46 24.27
C THR A 397 6.42 -23.61 23.86
N PRO A 398 7.54 -23.38 23.16
CA PRO A 398 8.46 -24.46 22.81
C PRO A 398 9.05 -25.01 24.11
N HIS A 399 9.18 -26.33 24.24
CA HIS A 399 9.80 -26.96 25.41
C HIS A 399 10.96 -27.83 24.96
N CYS A 400 11.98 -27.93 25.81
CA CYS A 400 13.13 -28.78 25.54
C CYS A 400 12.67 -30.24 25.58
N PRO A 401 12.88 -31.05 24.53
CA PRO A 401 12.37 -32.41 24.46
C PRO A 401 12.99 -33.36 25.50
N ARG A 402 14.05 -32.95 26.20
CA ARG A 402 14.69 -33.74 27.27
C ARG A 402 14.27 -33.36 28.68
N CYS A 403 14.13 -32.06 28.95
CA CYS A 403 13.94 -31.55 30.32
C CYS A 403 12.64 -30.78 30.52
N ASP A 404 11.81 -30.65 29.47
CA ASP A 404 10.53 -29.96 29.52
C ASP A 404 10.60 -28.51 30.04
N VAL A 405 11.77 -27.88 29.85
CA VAL A 405 11.97 -26.47 30.17
C VAL A 405 11.56 -25.63 28.96
N PRO A 406 10.79 -24.54 29.15
CA PRO A 406 10.45 -23.61 28.07
C PRO A 406 11.70 -23.11 27.34
N VAL A 407 11.74 -23.33 26.03
CA VAL A 407 12.77 -22.84 25.12
C VAL A 407 12.25 -21.57 24.48
N GLY A 408 13.05 -20.51 24.55
CA GLY A 408 12.73 -19.24 23.93
C GLY A 408 13.98 -18.57 23.43
N THR A 409 13.82 -17.65 22.48
CA THR A 409 14.89 -16.73 22.12
C THR A 409 15.08 -15.77 23.29
N GLN A 410 16.28 -15.79 23.88
CA GLN A 410 16.67 -14.82 24.89
C GLN A 410 17.41 -13.68 24.19
N THR A 411 16.97 -12.45 24.42
CA THR A 411 17.74 -11.27 24.02
C THR A 411 19.00 -11.17 24.88
N ALA A 412 20.05 -10.49 24.37
CA ALA A 412 21.24 -10.21 25.18
C ALA A 412 20.87 -9.54 26.52
N ASP A 413 19.87 -8.65 26.50
CA ASP A 413 19.34 -7.98 27.69
C ASP A 413 18.73 -8.96 28.71
N GLN A 414 17.90 -9.90 28.27
CA GLN A 414 17.32 -10.93 29.16
C GLN A 414 18.38 -11.85 29.77
N VAL A 415 19.47 -12.11 29.03
CA VAL A 415 20.61 -12.87 29.55
C VAL A 415 21.34 -12.06 30.62
N ILE A 416 21.58 -10.77 30.39
CA ILE A 416 22.22 -9.88 31.37
C ILE A 416 21.36 -9.78 32.64
N ASP A 417 20.06 -9.49 32.51
CA ASP A 417 19.15 -9.37 33.66
C ASP A 417 19.12 -10.66 34.49
N LYS A 418 19.17 -11.82 33.83
CA LYS A 418 19.23 -13.13 34.51
C LYS A 418 20.57 -13.34 35.25
N ILE A 419 21.69 -12.93 34.66
CA ILE A 419 23.01 -13.02 35.30
C ILE A 419 23.06 -12.11 36.54
N MET A 420 22.52 -10.89 36.43
CA MET A 420 22.49 -9.89 37.51
C MET A 420 21.57 -10.26 38.68
N GLN A 421 20.69 -11.26 38.53
CA GLN A 421 19.87 -11.78 39.64
C GLN A 421 20.64 -12.67 40.61
N HIS A 422 21.88 -13.08 40.27
CA HIS A 422 22.72 -13.87 41.15
C HIS A 422 23.50 -12.99 42.12
N ASP A 423 23.75 -13.50 43.33
CA ASP A 423 24.48 -12.76 44.37
C ASP A 423 25.93 -12.45 43.94
N ASP A 424 26.45 -11.32 44.42
CA ASP A 424 27.83 -10.89 44.20
C ASP A 424 28.81 -11.98 44.68
N GLY A 425 29.74 -12.36 43.80
CA GLY A 425 30.73 -13.42 44.05
C GLY A 425 30.33 -14.81 43.54
N THR A 426 29.15 -14.96 42.94
CA THR A 426 28.74 -16.21 42.28
C THR A 426 29.73 -16.58 41.16
N ARG A 427 30.33 -17.78 41.23
CA ARG A 427 31.22 -18.29 40.19
C ARG A 427 30.41 -18.87 39.04
N MET A 428 30.54 -18.30 37.85
CA MET A 428 29.89 -18.79 36.63
C MET A 428 30.94 -19.17 35.58
N MET A 429 30.61 -20.15 34.74
CA MET A 429 31.38 -20.49 33.55
C MET A 429 30.58 -20.06 32.32
N LEU A 430 31.04 -19.03 31.63
CA LEU A 430 30.47 -18.59 30.37
C LEU A 430 31.09 -19.43 29.24
N ALA A 431 30.27 -20.11 28.46
CA ALA A 431 30.71 -20.88 27.30
C ALA A 431 29.93 -20.43 26.07
N ALA A 432 30.62 -20.34 24.93
CA ALA A 432 30.00 -20.10 23.63
C ALA A 432 29.99 -21.42 22.84
N PRO A 433 28.83 -21.87 22.31
CA PRO A 433 28.79 -23.03 21.45
C PRO A 433 29.56 -22.71 20.16
N ASN A 434 30.42 -23.63 19.74
CA ASN A 434 31.08 -23.58 18.45
C ASN A 434 30.80 -24.87 17.70
N GLU A 435 30.42 -24.74 16.43
CA GLU A 435 30.27 -25.87 15.51
C GLU A 435 31.51 -25.94 14.62
N ILE A 436 32.10 -27.14 14.52
CA ILE A 436 33.25 -27.39 13.65
C ILE A 436 32.72 -27.64 12.24
N SER A 437 33.31 -26.97 11.24
CA SER A 437 32.86 -27.11 9.85
C SER A 437 33.13 -28.51 9.32
N VAL A 438 32.24 -29.03 8.47
CA VAL A 438 32.40 -30.37 7.88
C VAL A 438 33.70 -30.41 7.06
N GLY A 439 34.65 -31.26 7.48
CA GLY A 439 35.97 -31.42 6.83
C GLY A 439 37.14 -30.75 7.54
N GLU A 440 36.86 -29.96 8.59
CA GLU A 440 37.89 -29.36 9.45
C GLU A 440 38.43 -30.39 10.44
N LYS A 441 39.75 -30.43 10.62
CA LYS A 441 40.40 -31.34 11.57
C LYS A 441 40.36 -30.75 12.97
N TYR A 442 39.95 -31.56 13.94
CA TYR A 442 39.91 -31.18 15.35
C TYR A 442 41.24 -30.61 15.85
N GLU A 443 42.38 -31.18 15.45
CA GLU A 443 43.71 -30.71 15.88
C GLU A 443 43.96 -29.24 15.53
N THR A 444 43.65 -28.84 14.30
CA THR A 444 43.83 -27.47 13.82
C THR A 444 42.94 -26.48 14.58
N TYR A 445 41.69 -26.88 14.82
CA TYR A 445 40.73 -26.06 15.55
C TYR A 445 41.12 -25.89 17.03
N TRP A 446 41.68 -26.94 17.66
CA TRP A 446 42.20 -26.85 19.03
C TRP A 446 43.41 -25.92 19.15
N GLU A 447 44.31 -25.92 18.16
CA GLU A 447 45.45 -25.01 18.12
C GLU A 447 45.01 -23.56 17.97
N GLU A 448 43.99 -23.29 17.14
CA GLU A 448 43.40 -21.96 17.00
C GLU A 448 42.78 -21.47 18.31
N LEU A 449 42.00 -22.32 18.99
CA LEU A 449 41.42 -21.98 20.30
C LEU A 449 42.50 -21.73 21.37
N ARG A 450 43.59 -22.51 21.37
CA ARG A 450 44.72 -22.22 22.27
C ARG A 450 45.41 -20.91 21.90
N GLY A 451 45.59 -20.62 20.62
CA GLY A 451 46.13 -19.35 20.12
C GLY A 451 45.28 -18.15 20.55
N GLY A 452 43.96 -18.33 20.62
CA GLY A 452 42.99 -17.36 21.14
C GLY A 452 42.97 -17.21 22.68
N GLY A 453 43.79 -17.99 23.41
CA GLY A 453 43.90 -17.92 24.87
C GLY A 453 42.88 -18.76 25.65
N TYR A 454 42.12 -19.64 24.99
CA TYR A 454 41.17 -20.52 25.66
C TYR A 454 41.87 -21.71 26.31
N ALA A 455 41.81 -21.81 27.64
CA ALA A 455 42.48 -22.87 28.41
C ALA A 455 41.63 -24.14 28.61
N ARG A 456 40.31 -24.06 28.39
CA ARG A 456 39.36 -25.17 28.60
C ARG A 456 38.32 -25.17 27.51
N VAL A 457 37.93 -26.36 27.08
CA VAL A 457 36.88 -26.61 26.09
C VAL A 457 35.97 -27.71 26.62
N ARG A 458 34.67 -27.59 26.32
CA ARG A 458 33.65 -28.56 26.70
C ARG A 458 33.12 -29.21 25.43
N ILE A 459 33.22 -30.55 25.36
CA ILE A 459 32.84 -31.36 24.20
C ILE A 459 31.49 -32.02 24.49
N ASP A 460 30.61 -32.08 23.49
CA ASP A 460 29.31 -32.77 23.51
C ASP A 460 28.28 -32.31 24.55
N GLY A 461 28.38 -31.05 25.00
CA GLY A 461 27.30 -30.40 25.75
C GLY A 461 27.27 -30.72 27.23
#